data_AF-A0A2P4Z4X7-F1
#
_entry.id   AF-A0A2P4Z4X7-F1
#
_cell.length_a   1.000
_cell.length_b   1.000
_cell.length_c   1.000
_cell.angle_alpha   90.00
_cell.angle_beta   90.00
_cell.angle_gamma   90.00
#
_symmetry.space_group_name_H-M   'P 1'
#
loop_
_entity.id
_entity.type
_entity.pdbx_description
1 polymer ?
#
loop_
_entity_poly.entity_id
_entity_poly.type
_entity_poly.pdbx_seq_one_letter_code
_entity_poly.pdbx_strand_id
1 'polypeptide(L)'
;MSGSIHENPSIDILKELKLAGNRQITTHNEDQFDDIAKLNLSYIENLQYLKPFISNSSNESQYDVAALVHLLSLQRNKMRVLAYIKKRCDQLKSYRWNHGKHLNNEVLSKISKSEESFFNGYCNLIDEYNTSINNKYNIPDSDLCNHKIGRSIQGNFNFCQVINPKQFSKDVIEFNNGKYETKSQHVFYNSGSFTFFTKEQVATHENSSDIVPIQKS
;
A
#
# COMPACT_ATOMS: atom_id res chain seq x y z
N MET A 1 -44.83 0.34 6.67
CA MET A 1 -43.57 0.81 6.05
C MET A 1 -42.82 1.65 7.06
N SER A 2 -42.02 1.01 7.94
CA SER A 2 -41.20 1.69 8.95
C SER A 2 -39.76 1.81 8.42
N GLY A 3 -39.54 2.70 7.47
CA GLY A 3 -38.19 3.15 7.14
C GLY A 3 -37.77 4.13 8.23
N SER A 4 -36.83 3.74 9.09
CA SER A 4 -36.25 4.63 10.09
C SER A 4 -35.69 5.86 9.40
N ILE A 5 -36.19 7.05 9.74
CA ILE A 5 -35.72 8.37 9.27
C ILE A 5 -34.22 8.61 9.61
N HIS A 6 -33.58 7.66 10.33
CA HIS A 6 -32.21 7.77 10.82
C HIS A 6 -31.17 6.88 10.14
N GLU A 7 -31.54 6.04 9.16
CA GLU A 7 -30.55 5.24 8.43
C GLU A 7 -29.95 6.05 7.29
N ASN A 8 -28.91 6.83 7.61
CA ASN A 8 -28.13 7.55 6.60
C ASN A 8 -26.95 6.66 6.16
N PRO A 9 -26.92 6.16 4.90
CA PRO A 9 -25.90 5.22 4.43
C PRO A 9 -24.46 5.78 4.53
N SER A 10 -24.31 7.11 4.55
CA SER A 10 -22.99 7.74 4.77
C SER A 10 -22.41 7.52 6.17
N ILE A 11 -23.21 7.10 7.15
CA ILE A 11 -22.71 6.74 8.49
C ILE A 11 -22.02 5.39 8.43
N ASP A 12 -22.62 4.45 7.72
CA ASP A 12 -22.21 3.05 7.75
C ASP A 12 -20.92 2.84 6.97
N ILE A 13 -20.71 3.60 5.89
CA ILE A 13 -19.45 3.60 5.13
C ILE A 13 -18.22 3.95 6.02
N LEU A 14 -18.39 4.83 7.01
CA LEU A 14 -17.32 5.19 7.94
C LEU A 14 -17.14 4.18 9.07
N LYS A 15 -18.22 3.49 9.49
CA LYS A 15 -18.13 2.42 10.49
C LYS A 15 -17.36 1.23 9.93
N GLU A 16 -17.66 0.83 8.69
CA GLU A 16 -16.94 -0.25 8.00
C GLU A 16 -15.44 0.05 7.93
N LEU A 17 -15.09 1.27 7.52
CA LEU A 17 -13.69 1.72 7.52
C LEU A 17 -13.03 1.70 8.89
N LYS A 18 -13.76 2.01 9.97
CA LYS A 18 -13.20 1.96 11.33
C LYS A 18 -12.89 0.52 11.75
N LEU A 19 -13.74 -0.43 11.38
CA LEU A 19 -13.57 -1.84 11.76
C LEU A 19 -12.36 -2.49 11.07
N ALA A 20 -12.08 -2.15 9.82
CA ALA A 20 -10.97 -2.73 9.05
C ALA A 20 -9.56 -2.25 9.47
N GLY A 21 -9.46 -1.26 10.36
CA GLY A 21 -8.18 -0.72 10.81
C GLY A 21 -7.43 0.08 9.72
N ASN A 22 -6.11 0.24 9.89
CA ASN A 22 -5.25 1.07 9.02
C ASN A 22 -4.43 0.26 8.02
N ARG A 23 -4.33 -1.06 8.18
CA ARG A 23 -3.40 -1.91 7.41
C ARG A 23 -4.08 -2.74 6.32
N GLN A 24 -5.41 -2.85 6.35
CA GLN A 24 -6.16 -3.65 5.40
C GLN A 24 -7.03 -2.76 4.51
N ILE A 25 -6.89 -2.93 3.20
CA ILE A 25 -7.75 -2.28 2.21
C ILE A 25 -9.07 -3.06 2.19
N THR A 26 -10.17 -2.39 2.51
CA THR A 26 -11.52 -2.97 2.42
C THR A 26 -11.98 -3.02 0.98
N THR A 27 -13.03 -3.77 0.69
CA THR A 27 -13.69 -3.73 -0.60
C THR A 27 -14.33 -2.35 -0.82
N HIS A 28 -14.17 -1.79 -2.01
CA HIS A 28 -14.89 -0.59 -2.41
C HIS A 28 -16.37 -0.90 -2.57
N ASN A 29 -17.24 -0.14 -1.90
CA ASN A 29 -18.68 -0.42 -1.86
C ASN A 29 -19.43 0.53 -2.80
N GLU A 30 -19.50 0.20 -4.10
CA GLU A 30 -20.19 1.04 -5.11
C GLU A 30 -21.68 1.21 -4.77
N ASP A 31 -22.34 0.16 -4.29
CA ASP A 31 -23.77 0.20 -3.94
C ASP A 31 -24.08 1.26 -2.87
N GLN A 32 -23.24 1.37 -1.83
CA GLN A 32 -23.38 2.40 -0.80
C GLN A 32 -23.17 3.81 -1.37
N PHE A 33 -22.27 3.99 -2.34
CA PHE A 33 -22.10 5.29 -3.00
C PHE A 33 -23.34 5.67 -3.82
N ASP A 34 -23.93 4.72 -4.52
CA ASP A 34 -25.16 4.93 -5.28
C ASP A 34 -26.33 5.31 -4.38
N ASP A 35 -26.46 4.66 -3.23
CA ASP A 35 -27.52 4.98 -2.27
C ASP A 35 -27.33 6.35 -1.62
N ILE A 36 -26.08 6.73 -1.30
CA ILE A 36 -25.75 8.10 -0.85
C ILE A 36 -26.05 9.11 -1.96
N ALA A 37 -25.77 8.79 -3.22
CA ALA A 37 -26.04 9.66 -4.36
C ALA A 37 -27.55 9.90 -4.56
N LYS A 38 -28.36 8.84 -4.53
CA LYS A 38 -29.84 8.93 -4.59
C LYS A 38 -30.40 9.79 -3.45
N LEU A 39 -29.91 9.58 -2.22
CA LEU A 39 -30.32 10.39 -1.07
C LEU A 39 -29.95 11.87 -1.24
N ASN A 40 -28.73 12.15 -1.72
CA ASN A 40 -28.29 13.52 -1.98
C ASN A 40 -29.12 14.18 -3.09
N LEU A 41 -29.48 13.45 -4.15
CA LEU A 41 -30.38 13.96 -5.20
C LEU A 41 -31.73 14.36 -4.62
N SER A 42 -32.33 13.54 -3.75
CA SER A 42 -33.57 13.89 -3.06
C SER A 42 -33.45 15.17 -2.22
N TYR A 43 -32.33 15.37 -1.51
CA TYR A 43 -32.09 16.63 -0.78
C TYR A 43 -31.95 17.84 -1.71
N ILE A 44 -31.33 17.68 -2.87
CA ILE A 44 -31.19 18.75 -3.86
C ILE A 44 -32.55 19.12 -4.48
N GLU A 45 -33.37 18.12 -4.83
CA GLU A 45 -34.72 18.34 -5.35
C GLU A 45 -35.60 19.08 -4.34
N ASN A 46 -35.55 18.67 -3.06
CA ASN A 46 -36.27 19.36 -1.99
C ASN A 46 -35.79 20.82 -1.82
N LEU A 47 -34.48 21.07 -1.90
CA LEU A 47 -33.94 22.44 -1.87
C LEU A 47 -34.40 23.28 -3.06
N GLN A 48 -34.49 22.70 -4.25
CA GLN A 48 -35.01 23.39 -5.44
C GLN A 48 -36.49 23.76 -5.27
N TYR A 49 -37.29 22.86 -4.71
CA TYR A 49 -38.68 23.12 -4.38
C TYR A 49 -38.85 24.22 -3.32
N LEU A 50 -37.99 24.25 -2.31
CA LEU A 50 -38.05 25.22 -1.21
C LEU A 50 -37.55 26.62 -1.62
N LYS A 51 -36.69 26.71 -2.64
CA LYS A 51 -36.07 27.96 -3.13
C LYS A 51 -37.01 29.18 -3.24
N PRO A 52 -38.22 29.11 -3.84
CA PRO A 52 -39.12 30.26 -3.94
C PRO A 52 -39.76 30.68 -2.61
N PHE A 53 -39.71 29.86 -1.57
CA PHE A 53 -40.34 30.12 -0.27
C PHE A 53 -39.38 30.67 0.78
N ILE A 54 -38.07 30.47 0.59
CA ILE A 54 -36.98 30.94 1.46
C ILE A 54 -36.94 32.48 1.45
N SER A 55 -36.74 33.09 2.62
CA SER A 55 -36.65 34.55 2.81
C SER A 55 -37.89 35.36 2.37
N ASN A 56 -39.04 34.71 2.11
CA ASN A 56 -40.28 35.43 1.88
C ASN A 56 -40.83 35.95 3.20
N SER A 57 -40.97 37.27 3.31
CA SER A 57 -41.49 37.94 4.51
C SER A 57 -42.89 37.50 4.95
N SER A 58 -43.68 36.90 4.04
CA SER A 58 -45.01 36.33 4.31
C SER A 58 -44.96 34.92 4.92
N ASN A 59 -43.84 34.22 4.79
CA ASN A 59 -43.67 32.86 5.25
C ASN A 59 -42.94 32.88 6.60
N GLU A 60 -43.47 32.17 7.59
CA GLU A 60 -42.72 31.95 8.83
C GLU A 60 -41.38 31.25 8.53
N SER A 61 -40.37 31.45 9.39
CA SER A 61 -39.01 30.89 9.26
C SER A 61 -38.90 29.36 9.07
N GLN A 62 -40.03 28.65 9.07
CA GLN A 62 -40.16 27.21 8.87
C GLN A 62 -39.49 26.75 7.57
N TYR A 63 -39.66 27.47 6.46
CA TYR A 63 -39.04 27.11 5.17
C TYR A 63 -37.52 27.32 5.17
N ASP A 64 -37.03 28.35 5.87
CA ASP A 64 -35.60 28.60 6.03
C ASP A 64 -34.95 27.48 6.86
N VAL A 65 -35.60 27.06 7.94
CA VAL A 65 -35.15 25.93 8.77
C VAL A 65 -35.16 24.62 7.98
N ALA A 66 -36.22 24.34 7.19
CA ALA A 66 -36.30 23.15 6.35
C ALA A 66 -35.18 23.12 5.29
N ALA A 67 -34.92 24.25 4.63
CA ALA A 67 -33.83 24.38 3.68
C ALA A 67 -32.46 24.17 4.35
N LEU A 68 -32.26 24.73 5.55
CA LEU A 68 -31.03 24.57 6.31
C LEU A 68 -30.76 23.10 6.67
N VAL A 69 -31.79 22.34 7.05
CA VAL A 69 -31.66 20.90 7.35
C VAL A 69 -31.17 20.11 6.13
N HIS A 70 -31.72 20.36 4.95
CA HIS A 70 -31.27 19.70 3.72
C HIS A 70 -29.84 20.08 3.35
N LEU A 71 -29.48 21.37 3.45
CA LEU A 71 -28.14 21.86 3.18
C LEU A 71 -27.10 21.22 4.12
N LEU A 72 -27.38 21.20 5.43
CA LEU A 72 -26.50 20.59 6.43
C LEU A 72 -26.38 19.08 6.23
N SER A 73 -27.45 18.41 5.78
CA SER A 73 -27.42 16.98 5.47
C SER A 73 -26.52 16.67 4.28
N LEU A 74 -26.61 17.46 3.20
CA LEU A 74 -25.70 17.36 2.04
C LEU A 74 -24.24 17.60 2.44
N GLN A 75 -23.97 18.64 3.23
CA GLN A 75 -22.61 18.93 3.70
C GLN A 75 -22.05 17.78 4.53
N ARG A 76 -22.87 17.21 5.42
CA ARG A 76 -22.47 16.06 6.25
C ARG A 76 -22.14 14.84 5.39
N ASN A 77 -22.96 14.52 4.40
CA ASN A 77 -22.72 13.41 3.49
C ASN A 77 -21.44 13.63 2.68
N LYS A 78 -21.24 14.83 2.14
CA LYS A 78 -20.01 15.21 1.42
C LYS A 78 -18.76 15.01 2.27
N MET A 79 -18.76 15.50 3.51
CA MET A 79 -17.61 15.33 4.42
C MET A 79 -17.29 13.87 4.71
N ARG A 80 -18.32 13.04 4.89
CA ARG A 80 -18.15 11.60 5.20
C ARG A 80 -17.60 10.83 4.01
N VAL A 81 -18.13 11.09 2.82
CA VAL A 81 -17.63 10.51 1.57
C VAL A 81 -16.16 10.90 1.34
N LEU A 82 -15.82 12.18 1.52
CA LEU A 82 -14.43 12.65 1.39
C LEU A 82 -13.51 12.00 2.43
N ALA A 83 -13.95 11.86 3.67
CA ALA A 83 -13.17 11.17 4.70
C ALA A 83 -12.94 9.70 4.35
N TYR A 84 -13.95 9.03 3.78
CA TYR A 84 -13.82 7.65 3.29
C TYR A 84 -12.77 7.56 2.17
N ILE A 85 -12.91 8.37 1.12
CA ILE A 85 -12.00 8.40 -0.02
C ILE A 85 -10.57 8.71 0.45
N LYS A 86 -10.41 9.73 1.30
CA LYS A 86 -9.10 10.10 1.85
C LYS A 86 -8.44 8.94 2.59
N LYS A 87 -9.18 8.25 3.45
CA LYS A 87 -8.63 7.11 4.20
C LYS A 87 -8.17 6.00 3.27
N ARG A 88 -8.94 5.69 2.22
CA ARG A 88 -8.56 4.68 1.23
C ARG A 88 -7.35 5.08 0.40
N CYS A 89 -7.28 6.33 -0.04
CA CYS A 89 -6.08 6.87 -0.68
C CYS A 89 -4.85 6.77 0.25
N ASP A 90 -4.99 7.09 1.54
CA ASP A 90 -3.89 6.99 2.51
C ASP A 90 -3.45 5.53 2.73
N GLN A 91 -4.38 4.57 2.71
CA GLN A 91 -4.07 3.13 2.73
C GLN A 91 -3.31 2.69 1.46
N LEU A 92 -3.71 3.16 0.28
CA LEU A 92 -3.03 2.88 -0.99
C LEU A 92 -1.63 3.49 -1.04
N LYS A 93 -1.45 4.72 -0.54
CA LYS A 93 -0.12 5.32 -0.39
C LYS A 93 0.74 4.48 0.53
N SER A 94 0.24 4.10 1.70
CA SER A 94 0.93 3.21 2.62
C SER A 94 1.29 1.88 1.97
N TYR A 95 0.39 1.32 1.16
CA TYR A 95 0.66 0.11 0.38
C TYR A 95 1.84 0.31 -0.57
N ARG A 96 1.88 1.42 -1.34
CA ARG A 96 2.98 1.75 -2.27
C ARG A 96 4.33 1.82 -1.56
N TRP A 97 4.38 2.42 -0.36
CA TRP A 97 5.60 2.55 0.44
C TRP A 97 6.10 1.23 1.03
N ASN A 98 5.21 0.25 1.18
CA ASN A 98 5.55 -1.05 1.74
C ASN A 98 5.85 -2.08 0.62
N HIS A 99 4.93 -2.25 -0.32
CA HIS A 99 4.98 -3.35 -1.30
C HIS A 99 5.55 -2.94 -2.65
N GLY A 100 5.82 -1.65 -2.88
CA GLY A 100 6.30 -1.15 -4.16
C GLY A 100 5.18 -0.80 -5.14
N LYS A 101 5.54 -0.69 -6.42
CA LYS A 101 4.67 -0.20 -7.51
C LYS A 101 3.57 -1.18 -7.93
N HIS A 102 3.71 -2.48 -7.63
CA HIS A 102 2.78 -3.50 -8.11
C HIS A 102 1.70 -3.81 -7.07
N LEU A 103 0.44 -3.75 -7.50
CA LEU A 103 -0.69 -4.18 -6.69
C LEU A 103 -0.88 -5.70 -6.84
N ASN A 104 -1.02 -6.40 -5.72
CA ASN A 104 -1.39 -7.82 -5.75
C ASN A 104 -2.85 -7.99 -6.21
N ASN A 105 -3.17 -9.15 -6.80
CA ASN A 105 -4.53 -9.48 -7.28
C ASN A 105 -5.62 -9.32 -6.20
N GLU A 106 -5.28 -9.57 -4.93
CA GLU A 106 -6.21 -9.40 -3.80
C GLU A 106 -6.56 -7.92 -3.53
N VAL A 107 -5.64 -7.00 -3.82
CA VAL A 107 -5.89 -5.56 -3.66
C VAL A 107 -6.64 -5.03 -4.88
N LEU A 108 -6.27 -5.48 -6.08
CA LEU A 108 -6.94 -5.10 -7.33
C LEU A 108 -8.44 -5.44 -7.30
N SER A 109 -8.84 -6.56 -6.69
CA SER A 109 -10.25 -6.93 -6.57
C SER A 109 -11.05 -6.10 -5.57
N LYS A 110 -10.38 -5.26 -4.75
CA LYS A 110 -10.99 -4.47 -3.66
C LYS A 110 -11.00 -2.97 -3.94
N ILE A 111 -10.35 -2.51 -5.00
CA ILE A 111 -10.27 -1.09 -5.34
C ILE A 111 -11.16 -0.77 -6.53
N SER A 112 -11.58 0.48 -6.63
CA SER A 112 -12.31 0.96 -7.80
C SER A 112 -11.34 1.38 -8.92
N LYS A 113 -11.86 1.53 -10.14
CA LYS A 113 -11.09 2.02 -11.30
C LYS A 113 -10.51 3.43 -11.07
N SER A 114 -11.22 4.28 -10.33
CA SER A 114 -10.74 5.62 -9.99
C SER A 114 -9.59 5.58 -8.99
N GLU A 115 -9.63 4.66 -8.04
CA GLU A 115 -8.53 4.41 -7.10
C GLU A 115 -7.29 3.81 -7.77
N GLU A 116 -7.49 2.93 -8.76
CA GLU A 116 -6.40 2.39 -9.57
C GLU A 116 -5.71 3.51 -10.38
N SER A 117 -6.49 4.38 -11.02
CA SER A 117 -5.96 5.56 -11.73
C SER A 117 -5.18 6.48 -10.79
N PHE A 118 -5.72 6.73 -9.59
CA PHE A 118 -5.04 7.49 -8.54
C PHE A 118 -3.71 6.85 -8.12
N PHE A 119 -3.70 5.54 -7.90
CA PHE A 119 -2.51 4.80 -7.50
C PHE A 119 -1.42 4.85 -8.57
N ASN A 120 -1.78 4.67 -9.85
CA ASN A 120 -0.84 4.78 -10.97
C ASN A 120 -0.25 6.19 -11.07
N GLY A 121 -1.06 7.23 -10.91
CA GLY A 121 -0.57 8.62 -10.84
C GLY A 121 0.39 8.84 -9.65
N TYR A 122 0.06 8.27 -8.49
CA TYR A 122 0.93 8.36 -7.31
C TYR A 122 2.26 7.61 -7.49
N CYS A 123 2.25 6.46 -8.17
CA CYS A 123 3.47 5.74 -8.53
C CYS A 123 4.38 6.57 -9.42
N ASN A 124 3.83 7.25 -10.43
CA ASN A 124 4.63 8.12 -11.30
C ASN A 124 5.28 9.27 -10.53
N LEU A 125 4.56 9.88 -9.59
CA LEU A 125 5.12 10.94 -8.72
C LEU A 125 6.26 10.42 -7.84
N ILE A 126 6.16 9.19 -7.34
CA ILE A 126 7.24 8.55 -6.58
C ILE A 126 8.42 8.24 -7.48
N ASP A 127 8.18 7.78 -8.70
CA ASP A 127 9.25 7.47 -9.66
C ASP A 127 10.03 8.76 -10.01
N GLU A 128 9.33 9.88 -10.27
CA GLU A 128 9.96 11.20 -10.45
C GLU A 128 10.79 11.63 -9.23
N TYR A 129 10.24 11.45 -8.03
CA TYR A 129 10.94 11.72 -6.78
C TYR A 129 12.20 10.86 -6.63
N ASN A 130 12.09 9.55 -6.88
CA ASN A 130 13.21 8.62 -6.81
C ASN A 130 14.29 8.99 -7.81
N THR A 131 13.94 9.30 -9.07
CA THR A 131 14.92 9.77 -10.08
C THR A 131 15.62 11.04 -9.64
N SER A 132 14.89 12.01 -9.09
CA SER A 132 15.49 13.25 -8.56
C SER A 132 16.48 12.97 -7.43
N ILE A 133 16.15 12.05 -6.52
CA ILE A 133 17.00 11.69 -5.37
C ILE A 133 18.22 10.88 -5.84
N ASN A 134 18.03 9.91 -6.72
CA ASN A 134 19.09 9.07 -7.29
C ASN A 134 20.12 9.94 -8.02
N ASN A 135 19.67 10.87 -8.84
CA ASN A 135 20.55 11.81 -9.55
C ASN A 135 21.32 12.74 -8.59
N LYS A 136 20.69 13.16 -7.48
CA LYS A 136 21.32 14.06 -6.51
C LYS A 136 22.40 13.38 -5.67
N TYR A 137 22.19 12.11 -5.30
CA TYR A 137 23.05 11.39 -4.37
C TYR A 137 23.83 10.23 -5.00
N ASN A 138 23.78 10.07 -6.33
CA ASN A 138 24.35 8.93 -7.08
C ASN A 138 23.96 7.57 -6.49
N ILE A 139 22.69 7.45 -6.06
CA ILE A 139 22.15 6.19 -5.57
C ILE A 139 21.77 5.35 -6.82
N PRO A 140 22.18 4.06 -6.91
CA PRO A 140 21.76 3.19 -7.99
C PRO A 140 20.24 3.18 -8.09
N ASP A 141 19.66 3.10 -9.30
CA ASP A 141 18.21 3.13 -9.57
C ASP A 141 17.44 2.12 -8.70
N SER A 142 17.13 2.57 -7.48
CA SER A 142 16.58 1.78 -6.42
C SER A 142 15.32 2.48 -5.98
N ASP A 143 14.20 1.78 -6.09
CA ASP A 143 12.94 2.28 -5.61
C ASP A 143 13.00 2.31 -4.08
N LEU A 144 13.01 3.52 -3.50
CA LEU A 144 13.04 3.74 -2.04
C LEU A 144 11.89 3.04 -1.31
N CYS A 145 10.79 2.82 -2.02
CA CYS A 145 9.61 2.13 -1.51
C CYS A 145 9.73 0.59 -1.56
N ASN A 146 10.82 0.05 -2.09
CA ASN A 146 11.05 -1.39 -2.12
C ASN A 146 11.68 -1.83 -0.79
N HIS A 147 10.98 -2.67 -0.03
CA HIS A 147 11.42 -3.23 1.25
C HIS A 147 12.81 -3.90 1.24
N LYS A 148 13.40 -4.16 0.07
CA LYS A 148 14.78 -4.65 -0.05
C LYS A 148 15.81 -3.68 0.56
N ILE A 149 15.55 -2.36 0.55
CA ILE A 149 16.47 -1.36 1.13
C ILE A 149 16.34 -1.29 2.66
N GLY A 150 15.13 -1.56 3.19
CA GLY A 150 14.83 -1.50 4.62
C GLY A 150 15.21 -2.73 5.43
N ARG A 151 15.66 -3.81 4.78
CA ARG A 151 16.32 -4.89 5.52
C ARG A 151 17.66 -4.33 5.96
N SER A 152 17.88 -4.31 7.28
CA SER A 152 19.22 -4.26 7.88
C SER A 152 20.18 -5.04 6.99
N ILE A 153 21.41 -4.53 6.83
CA ILE A 153 22.52 -5.21 6.15
C ILE A 153 22.85 -6.49 6.94
N GLN A 154 21.91 -7.44 7.00
CA GLN A 154 22.14 -8.84 7.23
C GLN A 154 22.96 -9.22 6.01
N GLY A 155 24.27 -9.35 6.26
CA GLY A 155 25.29 -9.45 5.23
C GLY A 155 24.85 -10.33 4.07
N ASN A 156 25.33 -10.02 2.87
CA ASN A 156 25.07 -10.79 1.66
C ASN A 156 25.45 -12.27 1.77
N PHE A 157 26.13 -12.65 2.87
CA PHE A 157 26.58 -13.97 3.21
C PHE A 157 25.74 -14.57 4.35
N ASN A 158 25.21 -15.75 4.11
CA ASN A 158 24.64 -16.62 5.13
C ASN A 158 25.74 -17.53 5.68
N PHE A 159 25.78 -17.73 6.99
CA PHE A 159 26.60 -18.76 7.61
C PHE A 159 25.87 -20.10 7.47
N CYS A 160 26.51 -21.09 6.86
CA CYS A 160 25.88 -22.37 6.57
C CYS A 160 26.76 -23.55 6.97
N GLN A 161 26.11 -24.68 7.21
CA GLN A 161 26.74 -25.99 7.34
C GLN A 161 26.60 -26.78 6.03
N VAL A 162 27.68 -27.41 5.57
CA VAL A 162 27.67 -28.32 4.43
C VAL A 162 27.23 -29.70 4.91
N ILE A 163 26.17 -30.26 4.31
CA ILE A 163 25.67 -31.60 4.65
C ILE A 163 26.39 -32.64 3.81
N ASN A 164 26.42 -32.46 2.49
CA ASN A 164 27.02 -33.42 1.55
C ASN A 164 28.41 -32.94 1.13
N PRO A 165 29.44 -33.80 1.20
CA PRO A 165 30.78 -33.41 0.81
C PRO A 165 30.84 -33.10 -0.68
N LYS A 166 31.22 -31.87 -1.03
CA LYS A 166 31.17 -31.36 -2.40
C LYS A 166 32.14 -30.21 -2.62
N GLN A 167 32.51 -30.00 -3.88
CA GLN A 167 33.30 -28.86 -4.30
C GLN A 167 32.39 -27.69 -4.66
N PHE A 168 32.66 -26.52 -4.09
CA PHE A 168 31.93 -25.28 -4.35
C PHE A 168 32.87 -24.24 -4.94
N SER A 169 32.39 -23.45 -5.90
CA SER A 169 33.14 -22.29 -6.43
C SER A 169 33.07 -21.14 -5.43
N LYS A 170 34.23 -20.61 -5.03
CA LYS A 170 34.35 -19.49 -4.11
C LYS A 170 35.29 -18.43 -4.62
N ASP A 171 34.90 -17.19 -4.43
CA ASP A 171 35.75 -16.06 -4.70
C ASP A 171 36.68 -15.83 -3.50
N VAL A 172 37.97 -16.10 -3.71
CA VAL A 172 39.04 -15.89 -2.73
C VAL A 172 39.77 -14.60 -3.10
N ILE A 173 40.06 -13.78 -2.09
CA ILE A 173 40.88 -12.58 -2.28
C ILE A 173 42.34 -12.99 -2.08
N GLU A 174 43.13 -12.92 -3.15
CA GLU A 174 44.57 -13.12 -3.10
C GLU A 174 45.30 -11.77 -3.14
N PHE A 175 46.40 -11.67 -2.40
CA PHE A 175 47.27 -10.51 -2.46
C PHE A 175 48.46 -10.82 -3.35
N ASN A 176 48.48 -10.24 -4.55
CA ASN A 176 49.55 -10.43 -5.53
C ASN A 176 50.11 -9.07 -5.95
N ASN A 177 51.43 -8.92 -5.95
CA ASN A 177 52.14 -7.72 -6.42
C ASN A 177 51.62 -6.39 -5.87
N GLY A 178 51.24 -6.34 -4.58
CA GLY A 178 50.77 -5.12 -3.94
C GLY A 178 49.30 -4.77 -4.21
N LYS A 179 48.55 -5.63 -4.88
CA LYS A 179 47.11 -5.46 -5.16
C LYS A 179 46.32 -6.67 -4.68
N TYR A 180 45.10 -6.42 -4.21
CA TYR A 180 44.14 -7.47 -3.91
C TYR A 180 43.38 -7.82 -5.19
N GLU A 181 43.43 -9.08 -5.59
CA GLU A 181 42.71 -9.61 -6.74
C GLU A 181 41.74 -10.69 -6.25
N THR A 182 40.52 -10.66 -6.77
CA THR A 182 39.52 -11.69 -6.49
C THR A 182 39.64 -12.80 -7.53
N LYS A 183 39.88 -14.04 -7.12
CA LYS A 183 39.91 -15.21 -7.98
C LYS A 183 38.87 -16.23 -7.54
N SER A 184 38.12 -16.77 -8.50
CA SER A 184 37.22 -17.88 -8.25
C SER A 184 38.01 -19.18 -8.18
N GLN A 185 38.01 -19.82 -7.00
CA GLN A 185 38.65 -21.10 -6.75
C GLN A 185 37.61 -22.13 -6.30
N HIS A 186 37.75 -23.36 -6.77
CA HIS A 186 36.91 -24.47 -6.35
C HIS A 186 37.42 -25.10 -5.05
N VAL A 187 36.71 -24.86 -3.94
CA VAL A 187 37.07 -25.36 -2.61
C VAL A 187 36.23 -26.59 -2.27
N PHE A 188 36.89 -27.67 -1.85
CA PHE A 188 36.21 -28.88 -1.40
C PHE A 188 35.83 -28.78 0.08
N TYR A 189 34.58 -29.07 0.41
CA TYR A 189 34.07 -29.07 1.78
C TYR A 189 33.64 -30.47 2.18
N ASN A 190 34.07 -30.90 3.37
CA ASN A 190 33.61 -32.15 3.97
C ASN A 190 32.22 -31.96 4.60
N SER A 191 31.49 -33.06 4.76
CA SER A 191 30.26 -33.07 5.56
C SER A 191 30.51 -32.50 6.96
N GLY A 192 29.62 -31.63 7.43
CA GLY A 192 29.70 -30.95 8.71
C GLY A 192 30.54 -29.67 8.72
N SER A 193 31.20 -29.31 7.62
CA SER A 193 32.02 -28.08 7.55
C SER A 193 31.14 -26.83 7.60
N PHE A 194 31.63 -25.77 8.26
CA PHE A 194 30.93 -24.49 8.34
C PHE A 194 31.60 -23.44 7.46
N THR A 195 30.80 -22.67 6.71
CA THR A 195 31.34 -21.59 5.89
C THR A 195 30.25 -20.58 5.50
N PHE A 196 30.70 -19.40 5.06
CA PHE A 196 29.83 -18.37 4.47
C PHE A 196 29.55 -18.60 2.99
N PHE A 197 28.29 -18.44 2.57
CA PHE A 197 27.84 -18.48 1.17
C PHE A 197 26.96 -17.28 0.86
N THR A 198 26.97 -16.80 -0.38
CA THR A 198 26.05 -15.72 -0.79
C THR A 198 24.61 -16.21 -0.82
N LYS A 199 23.64 -15.29 -0.71
CA LYS A 199 22.21 -15.65 -0.81
C LYS A 199 21.86 -16.38 -2.13
N GLU A 200 22.52 -16.03 -3.22
CA GLU A 200 22.34 -16.69 -4.52
C GLU A 200 22.86 -18.12 -4.51
N GLN A 201 24.07 -18.34 -3.96
CA GLN A 201 24.66 -19.68 -3.82
C GLN A 201 23.81 -20.57 -2.91
N VAL A 202 23.25 -20.01 -1.83
CA VAL A 202 22.34 -20.74 -0.93
C VAL A 202 21.05 -21.11 -1.68
N ALA A 203 20.43 -20.18 -2.41
CA ALA A 203 19.22 -20.48 -3.18
C ALA A 203 19.42 -21.58 -4.25
N THR A 204 20.60 -21.65 -4.88
CA THR A 204 20.91 -22.72 -5.84
C THR A 204 21.11 -24.10 -5.20
N HIS A 205 21.52 -24.15 -3.93
CA HIS A 205 21.89 -25.39 -3.23
C HIS A 205 20.92 -25.82 -2.12
N GLU A 206 19.97 -24.97 -1.73
CA GLU A 206 18.87 -25.32 -0.82
C GLU A 206 17.99 -26.41 -1.43
N ASN A 207 17.74 -26.36 -2.73
CA ASN A 207 16.95 -27.38 -3.43
C ASN A 207 17.65 -28.75 -3.48
N SER A 208 18.98 -28.80 -3.38
CA SER A 208 19.75 -30.05 -3.40
C SER A 208 20.06 -30.60 -2.01
N SER A 209 19.62 -29.95 -0.93
CA SER A 209 19.96 -30.30 0.47
C SER A 209 21.47 -30.36 0.76
N ASP A 210 22.31 -29.74 -0.07
CA ASP A 210 23.78 -29.82 0.08
C ASP A 210 24.29 -28.90 1.20
N ILE A 211 23.56 -27.82 1.48
CA ILE A 211 23.94 -26.76 2.42
C ILE A 211 22.71 -26.35 3.25
N VAL A 212 22.88 -26.12 4.55
CA VAL A 212 21.83 -25.59 5.44
C VAL A 212 22.26 -24.27 6.08
N PRO A 213 21.47 -23.18 5.93
CA PRO A 213 21.74 -21.92 6.60
C PRO A 213 21.46 -22.04 8.10
N ILE A 214 22.42 -21.59 8.91
CA ILE A 214 22.29 -21.54 10.36
C ILE A 214 21.72 -20.18 10.72
N GLN A 215 20.44 -20.15 11.09
CA GLN A 215 19.82 -18.94 11.60
C GLN A 215 20.40 -18.62 12.98
N LYS A 216 20.83 -17.37 13.19
CA LYS A 216 21.11 -16.88 14.54
C LYS A 216 19.78 -16.79 15.27
N SER A 217 19.65 -17.56 16.35
CA SER A 217 18.61 -17.39 17.39
C SER A 217 18.62 -15.98 17.95
#